data_AF-A0A3D0H0H8-F1
#
_entry.id   AF-A0A3D0H0H8-F1
#
_cell.length_a   1.000
_cell.length_b   1.000
_cell.length_c   1.000
_cell.angle_alpha   90.00
_cell.angle_beta   90.00
_cell.angle_gamma   90.00
#
_symmetry.space_group_name_H-M   'P 1'
#
loop_
_entity.id
_entity.type
_entity.pdbx_description
1 polymer ?
#
loop_
_entity_poly.entity_id
_entity_poly.type
_entity_poly.pdbx_seq_one_letter_code
_entity_poly.pdbx_strand_id
1 'polypeptide(L)'
;FWFAQHYQAESFRGEPLLWFEGISVWPSECLRLLAIIFSMWSIYLVHQSVRWDIDKLADDFALNAEAIHPKPAQANKGVVGRAIDIMWDILFPFRFGDSDQAEVIAQKLFCSYVSANKWNARVVRLVVITIIYLVLGWVIFSMFEAPLRPFRGNLSKEIDLIMVILSVVASTLLLLFIADIGRVSSAMLWKLRIGATQWPEKLYRNKREKLRAVFRVEGDPGATLNERPQSKEEAGPTESKKEEHEEVINDFIDFEFVADHTERICKLIWYPVIPLLLMFLARTNIFDNWLFWPPLVIVLCMSILIMVGSAYALQKSAEELRDSAIEKLSEKLVYAKGRPELGHSAAQIEALLQWVKSVKKGAFLPFFERPLVHSILVSLSSLGGISILEYFSFCS
;
A
#
# COMPACT_ATOMS: atom_id res chain seq x y z
N PHE A 1 46.46 -9.05 -50.28
CA PHE A 1 45.16 -9.60 -49.85
C PHE A 1 45.27 -10.85 -48.96
N TRP A 2 46.42 -11.16 -48.34
CA TRP A 2 46.55 -12.28 -47.38
C TRP A 2 47.17 -11.88 -46.03
N PHE A 3 47.64 -10.64 -45.89
CA PHE A 3 48.26 -10.11 -44.66
C PHE A 3 47.32 -9.27 -43.78
N ALA A 4 46.17 -8.81 -44.30
CA ALA A 4 45.21 -8.01 -43.54
C ALA A 4 44.25 -8.86 -42.67
N GLN A 5 44.15 -10.17 -42.94
CA GLN A 5 43.21 -11.05 -42.24
C GLN A 5 43.77 -11.61 -40.93
N HIS A 6 45.10 -11.62 -40.75
CA HIS A 6 45.72 -12.10 -39.51
C HIS A 6 45.84 -11.00 -38.43
N TYR A 7 45.87 -9.72 -38.80
CA TYR A 7 45.93 -8.64 -37.81
C TYR A 7 44.59 -8.38 -37.09
N GLN A 8 43.46 -8.88 -37.62
CA GLN A 8 42.16 -8.78 -36.95
C GLN A 8 41.86 -9.93 -35.98
N ALA A 9 42.70 -10.97 -35.95
CA ALA A 9 42.44 -12.16 -35.12
C ALA A 9 43.04 -12.08 -33.71
N GLU A 10 43.95 -11.13 -33.43
CA GLU A 10 44.71 -11.12 -32.17
C GLU A 10 44.56 -9.87 -31.29
N SER A 11 43.87 -8.80 -31.73
CA SER A 11 43.95 -7.51 -31.01
C SER A 11 42.70 -6.98 -30.33
N PHE A 12 41.57 -7.70 -30.23
CA PHE A 12 40.39 -7.19 -29.51
C PHE A 12 39.73 -8.27 -28.62
N ARG A 13 40.39 -8.58 -27.50
CA ARG A 13 39.81 -9.30 -26.34
C ARG A 13 39.07 -8.37 -25.36
N GLY A 14 38.94 -7.08 -25.67
CA GLY A 14 38.16 -6.13 -24.87
C GLY A 14 37.36 -5.25 -25.79
N GLU A 15 36.04 -5.23 -25.62
CA GLU A 15 35.16 -4.32 -26.37
C GLU A 15 35.66 -2.87 -26.21
N PRO A 16 35.74 -2.06 -27.29
CA PRO A 16 35.97 -0.64 -27.13
C PRO A 16 34.78 -0.05 -26.36
N LEU A 17 35.06 0.62 -25.24
CA LEU A 17 34.09 1.31 -24.38
C LEU A 17 33.49 2.53 -25.09
N LEU A 18 32.68 2.29 -26.12
CA LEU A 18 31.92 3.33 -26.82
C LEU A 18 30.53 3.39 -26.18
N TRP A 19 30.38 4.30 -25.22
CA TRP A 19 29.18 4.47 -24.37
C TRP A 19 27.92 4.91 -25.13
N PHE A 20 28.07 5.46 -26.34
CA PHE A 20 26.98 6.11 -27.09
C PHE A 20 26.83 5.64 -28.54
N GLU A 21 27.62 4.66 -28.97
CA GLU A 21 27.32 3.91 -30.19
C GLU A 21 26.50 2.70 -29.76
N GLY A 22 25.26 2.54 -30.24
CA GLY A 22 24.28 1.50 -29.86
C GLY A 22 24.68 0.06 -30.19
N ILE A 23 25.90 -0.31 -29.83
CA ILE A 23 26.61 -1.58 -30.08
C ILE A 23 27.09 -2.19 -28.74
N SER A 24 27.12 -1.42 -27.63
CA SER A 24 27.61 -1.91 -26.32
C SER A 24 26.47 -2.29 -25.37
N VAL A 25 26.58 -3.45 -24.73
CA VAL A 25 25.60 -4.00 -23.77
C VAL A 25 25.70 -3.32 -22.39
N TRP A 26 26.84 -2.67 -22.10
CA TRP A 26 27.17 -2.11 -20.79
C TRP A 26 26.23 -1.03 -20.25
N PRO A 27 25.69 -0.08 -21.05
CA PRO A 27 24.74 0.91 -20.55
C PRO A 27 23.46 0.26 -19.99
N SER A 28 22.94 -0.76 -20.68
CA SER A 28 21.79 -1.55 -20.22
C SER A 28 22.11 -2.29 -18.91
N GLU A 29 23.32 -2.85 -18.80
CA GLU A 29 23.75 -3.52 -17.56
C GLU A 29 23.90 -2.55 -16.37
N CYS A 30 24.40 -1.33 -16.61
CA CYS A 30 24.46 -0.31 -15.57
C CYS A 30 23.07 0.05 -15.04
N LEU A 31 22.07 0.19 -15.92
CA LEU A 31 20.69 0.46 -15.52
C LEU A 31 20.09 -0.70 -14.71
N ARG A 32 20.37 -1.96 -15.09
CA ARG A 32 19.93 -3.15 -14.34
C ARG A 32 20.60 -3.23 -12.97
N LEU A 33 21.90 -2.91 -12.89
CA LEU A 33 22.62 -2.85 -11.63
C LEU A 33 22.02 -1.80 -10.69
N LEU A 34 21.73 -0.61 -11.22
CA LEU A 34 21.03 0.44 -10.48
C LEU A 34 19.65 -0.01 -10.02
N ALA A 35 18.89 -0.71 -10.86
CA ALA A 35 17.59 -1.27 -10.47
C ALA A 35 17.73 -2.26 -9.30
N ILE A 36 18.73 -3.16 -9.33
CA ILE A 36 19.01 -4.12 -8.25
C ILE A 36 19.35 -3.38 -6.95
N ILE A 37 20.29 -2.44 -7.01
CA ILE A 37 20.74 -1.66 -5.84
C ILE A 37 19.56 -0.89 -5.25
N PHE A 38 18.79 -0.21 -6.11
CA PHE A 38 17.64 0.58 -5.69
C PHE A 38 16.55 -0.31 -5.10
N SER A 39 16.28 -1.50 -5.66
CA SER A 39 15.32 -2.45 -5.11
C SER A 39 15.70 -2.90 -3.71
N MET A 40 16.96 -3.31 -3.51
CA MET A 40 17.45 -3.76 -2.20
C MET A 40 17.44 -2.62 -1.17
N TRP A 41 17.89 -1.44 -1.56
CA TRP A 41 17.85 -0.24 -0.72
C TRP A 41 16.43 0.15 -0.35
N SER A 42 15.50 0.09 -1.30
CA SER A 42 14.09 0.42 -1.09
C SER A 42 13.41 -0.57 -0.14
N ILE A 43 13.70 -1.87 -0.23
CA ILE A 43 13.16 -2.86 0.74
C ILE A 43 13.57 -2.47 2.16
N TYR A 44 14.84 -2.09 2.36
CA TYR A 44 15.32 -1.62 3.65
C TYR A 44 14.61 -0.32 4.10
N LEU A 45 14.52 0.68 3.23
CA LEU A 45 13.84 1.95 3.55
C LEU A 45 12.36 1.76 3.89
N VAL A 46 11.64 0.96 3.09
CA VAL A 46 10.23 0.65 3.31
C VAL A 46 10.06 -0.13 4.62
N HIS A 47 10.97 -1.06 4.94
CA HIS A 47 10.93 -1.76 6.22
C HIS A 47 11.06 -0.79 7.41
N GLN A 48 12.05 0.10 7.36
CA GLN A 48 12.26 1.11 8.40
C GLN A 48 11.08 2.07 8.49
N SER A 49 10.54 2.51 7.35
CA SER A 49 9.38 3.40 7.31
C SER A 49 8.14 2.77 7.93
N VAL A 50 7.88 1.48 7.70
CA VAL A 50 6.74 0.78 8.32
C VAL A 50 6.96 0.58 9.82
N ARG A 51 8.18 0.30 10.25
CA ARG A 51 8.50 0.19 11.69
C ARG A 51 8.26 1.51 12.40
N TRP A 52 8.79 2.59 11.86
CA TRP A 52 8.59 3.93 12.41
C TRP A 52 7.12 4.36 12.38
N ASP A 53 6.36 3.97 11.36
CA ASP A 53 4.91 4.20 11.30
C ASP A 53 4.16 3.44 12.41
N ILE A 54 4.50 2.16 12.64
CA ILE A 54 3.95 1.38 13.75
C ILE A 54 4.27 2.04 15.10
N ASP A 55 5.52 2.43 15.33
CA ASP A 55 5.93 3.06 16.59
C ASP A 55 5.21 4.41 16.78
N LYS A 56 5.09 5.20 15.71
CA LYS A 56 4.34 6.45 15.73
C LYS A 56 2.86 6.26 16.03
N LEU A 57 2.21 5.26 15.40
CA LEU A 57 0.80 4.95 15.65
C LEU A 57 0.59 4.43 17.08
N ALA A 58 1.54 3.65 17.60
CA ALA A 58 1.53 3.19 18.98
C ALA A 58 1.52 4.38 19.96
N ASP A 59 2.39 5.37 19.71
CA ASP A 59 2.47 6.58 20.52
C ASP A 59 1.24 7.49 20.36
N ASP A 60 0.86 7.83 19.12
CA ASP A 60 -0.24 8.77 18.81
C ASP A 60 -1.61 8.26 19.27
N PHE A 61 -1.80 6.94 19.33
CA PHE A 61 -3.06 6.29 19.74
C PHE A 61 -2.97 5.59 21.11
N ALA A 62 -1.87 5.77 21.85
CA ALA A 62 -1.63 5.17 23.17
C ALA A 62 -1.80 3.63 23.19
N LEU A 63 -1.39 2.96 22.11
CA LEU A 63 -1.48 1.51 21.94
C LEU A 63 -0.15 0.84 22.29
N ASN A 64 -0.20 -0.31 22.96
CA ASN A 64 1.01 -1.07 23.31
C ASN A 64 1.36 -2.12 22.24
N ALA A 65 2.37 -1.86 21.40
CA ALA A 65 2.80 -2.79 20.33
C ALA A 65 3.26 -4.19 20.82
N GLU A 66 3.63 -4.31 22.10
CA GLU A 66 4.14 -5.56 22.70
C GLU A 66 3.05 -6.44 23.35
N ALA A 67 1.82 -5.93 23.45
CA ALA A 67 0.78 -6.61 24.21
C ALA A 67 0.12 -7.74 23.41
N ILE A 68 0.42 -9.00 23.77
CA ILE A 68 -0.32 -10.22 23.40
C ILE A 68 0.10 -10.83 22.06
N HIS A 69 0.65 -12.05 22.15
CA HIS A 69 0.75 -13.00 21.05
C HIS A 69 -0.60 -13.74 20.91
N PRO A 70 -1.35 -13.59 19.80
CA PRO A 70 -2.46 -14.48 19.55
C PRO A 70 -1.91 -15.90 19.34
N LYS A 71 -2.27 -16.82 20.24
CA LYS A 71 -1.99 -18.25 20.04
C LYS A 71 -2.92 -18.75 18.92
N PRO A 72 -2.41 -19.47 17.91
CA PRO A 72 -3.27 -20.02 16.86
C PRO A 72 -4.31 -20.95 17.49
N ALA A 73 -5.58 -20.74 17.15
CA ALA A 73 -6.68 -21.58 17.60
C ALA A 73 -6.42 -23.02 17.14
N GLN A 74 -6.28 -23.93 18.10
CA GLN A 74 -5.88 -25.30 17.86
C GLN A 74 -7.10 -26.11 17.40
N ALA A 75 -7.43 -26.04 16.12
CA ALA A 75 -8.50 -26.84 15.53
C ALA A 75 -8.03 -28.29 15.34
N ASN A 76 -8.84 -29.27 15.78
CA ASN A 76 -8.55 -30.68 15.65
C ASN A 76 -8.82 -31.16 14.21
N LYS A 77 -7.92 -30.80 13.29
CA LYS A 77 -7.97 -31.15 11.86
C LYS A 77 -6.84 -32.10 11.48
N GLY A 78 -7.09 -32.94 10.45
CA GLY A 78 -6.10 -33.83 9.84
C GLY A 78 -4.90 -33.08 9.23
N VAL A 79 -3.81 -33.79 8.95
CA VAL A 79 -2.50 -33.21 8.57
C VAL A 79 -2.58 -32.25 7.36
N VAL A 80 -3.32 -32.63 6.32
CA VAL A 80 -3.49 -31.80 5.10
C VAL A 80 -4.32 -30.54 5.40
N GLY A 81 -5.42 -30.68 6.13
CA GLY A 81 -6.25 -29.54 6.54
C GLY A 81 -5.49 -28.55 7.41
N ARG A 82 -4.61 -29.05 8.28
CA ARG A 82 -3.71 -28.23 9.10
C ARG A 82 -2.68 -27.48 8.26
N ALA A 83 -2.08 -28.13 7.27
CA ALA A 83 -1.12 -27.48 6.37
C ALA A 83 -1.77 -26.36 5.53
N ILE A 84 -3.00 -26.60 5.04
CA ILE A 84 -3.80 -25.60 4.32
C ILE A 84 -4.09 -24.42 5.25
N ASP A 85 -4.59 -24.65 6.47
CA ASP A 85 -4.88 -23.56 7.40
C ASP A 85 -3.62 -22.76 7.77
N ILE A 86 -2.49 -23.42 8.03
CA ILE A 86 -1.20 -22.73 8.27
C ILE A 86 -0.82 -21.85 7.09
N MET A 87 -0.94 -22.35 5.85
CA MET A 87 -0.64 -21.57 4.65
C MET A 87 -1.57 -20.36 4.51
N TRP A 88 -2.87 -20.53 4.76
CA TRP A 88 -3.84 -19.43 4.74
C TRP A 88 -3.59 -18.41 5.84
N ASP A 89 -3.22 -18.83 7.05
CA ASP A 89 -2.91 -17.94 8.16
C ASP A 89 -1.61 -17.16 7.90
N ILE A 90 -0.64 -17.78 7.22
CA ILE A 90 0.57 -17.10 6.76
C ILE A 90 0.23 -16.06 5.69
N LEU A 91 -0.54 -16.43 4.66
CA LEU A 91 -0.86 -15.54 3.53
C LEU A 91 -1.86 -14.44 3.90
N PHE A 92 -2.79 -14.73 4.81
CA PHE A 92 -3.91 -13.88 5.20
C PHE A 92 -4.03 -13.83 6.74
N PRO A 93 -3.11 -13.12 7.43
CA PRO A 93 -3.04 -13.08 8.90
C PRO A 93 -4.28 -12.47 9.59
N PHE A 94 -5.21 -11.91 8.81
CA PHE A 94 -6.46 -11.31 9.29
C PHE A 94 -7.70 -12.13 8.90
N ARG A 95 -7.54 -13.42 8.57
CA ARG A 95 -8.64 -14.35 8.26
C ARG A 95 -9.77 -14.28 9.31
N PHE A 96 -11.02 -14.34 8.85
CA PHE A 96 -12.21 -14.39 9.69
C PHE A 96 -12.28 -15.72 10.44
N GLY A 97 -12.39 -15.67 11.76
CA GLY A 97 -12.87 -16.77 12.60
C GLY A 97 -14.23 -16.40 13.18
N ASP A 98 -15.15 -17.36 13.25
CA ASP A 98 -16.55 -17.21 13.71
C ASP A 98 -16.74 -16.65 15.13
N SER A 99 -15.67 -16.43 15.91
CA SER A 99 -15.76 -16.09 17.34
C SER A 99 -15.64 -14.60 17.70
N ASP A 100 -15.31 -13.71 16.77
CA ASP A 100 -14.82 -12.36 17.10
C ASP A 100 -15.84 -11.22 16.90
N GLN A 101 -17.15 -11.52 16.83
CA GLN A 101 -18.17 -10.50 16.51
C GLN A 101 -18.62 -9.60 17.67
N ALA A 102 -18.17 -9.83 18.91
CA ALA A 102 -18.75 -9.10 20.04
C ALA A 102 -18.12 -7.73 20.27
N GLU A 103 -16.79 -7.60 20.35
CA GLU A 103 -16.12 -6.32 20.60
C GLU A 103 -14.68 -6.34 20.04
N VAL A 104 -14.35 -5.39 19.17
CA VAL A 104 -12.98 -5.27 18.65
C VAL A 104 -12.21 -4.32 19.56
N ILE A 105 -11.50 -4.87 20.53
CA ILE A 105 -10.57 -4.10 21.34
C ILE A 105 -9.45 -3.60 20.42
N ALA A 106 -9.36 -2.28 20.20
CA ALA A 106 -8.40 -1.66 19.27
C ALA A 106 -6.96 -2.10 19.56
N GLN A 107 -6.63 -2.28 20.84
CA GLN A 107 -5.36 -2.84 21.31
C GLN A 107 -5.07 -4.24 20.75
N LYS A 108 -6.03 -5.17 20.78
CA LYS A 108 -5.85 -6.55 20.27
C LYS A 108 -5.70 -6.55 18.74
N LEU A 109 -6.48 -5.71 18.05
CA LEU A 109 -6.39 -5.54 16.60
C LEU A 109 -5.02 -5.00 16.19
N PHE A 110 -4.53 -3.97 16.88
CA PHE A 110 -3.22 -3.38 16.63
C PHE A 110 -2.09 -4.36 16.90
N CYS A 111 -2.13 -5.14 17.99
CA CYS A 111 -1.09 -6.13 18.26
C CYS A 111 -1.06 -7.25 17.21
N SER A 112 -2.22 -7.65 16.70
CA SER A 112 -2.32 -8.57 15.55
C SER A 112 -1.67 -7.94 14.31
N TYR A 113 -1.94 -6.66 14.03
CA TYR A 113 -1.28 -5.91 12.95
C TYR A 113 0.25 -5.82 13.11
N VAL A 114 0.75 -5.51 14.30
CA VAL A 114 2.18 -5.46 14.60
C VAL A 114 2.82 -6.83 14.42
N SER A 115 2.19 -7.90 14.92
CA SER A 115 2.68 -9.27 14.77
C SER A 115 2.78 -9.71 13.31
N ALA A 116 1.79 -9.33 12.48
CA ALA A 116 1.79 -9.61 11.04
C ALA A 116 2.89 -8.83 10.28
N ASN A 117 3.34 -7.71 10.84
CA ASN A 117 4.39 -6.85 10.29
C ASN A 117 5.80 -7.11 10.85
N LYS A 118 5.96 -8.03 11.82
CA LYS A 118 7.29 -8.46 12.29
C LYS A 118 8.11 -9.01 11.12
N TRP A 119 9.41 -8.70 11.10
CA TRP A 119 10.30 -9.09 10.01
C TRP A 119 10.23 -10.58 9.68
N ASN A 120 10.27 -11.45 10.69
CA ASN A 120 10.23 -12.90 10.48
C ASN A 120 8.91 -13.36 9.85
N ALA A 121 7.77 -12.87 10.33
CA ALA A 121 6.46 -13.20 9.78
C ALA A 121 6.32 -12.70 8.33
N ARG A 122 6.85 -11.51 8.05
CA ARG A 122 6.87 -10.92 6.71
C ARG A 122 7.74 -11.73 5.75
N VAL A 123 8.94 -12.12 6.17
CA VAL A 123 9.85 -12.92 5.33
C VAL A 123 9.23 -14.27 4.98
N VAL A 124 8.61 -14.96 5.94
CA VAL A 124 7.92 -16.24 5.67
C VAL A 124 6.81 -16.04 4.63
N ARG A 125 5.93 -15.05 4.83
CA ARG A 125 4.85 -14.74 3.88
C ARG A 125 5.39 -14.35 2.50
N LEU A 126 6.43 -13.52 2.44
CA LEU A 126 7.05 -13.08 1.19
C LEU A 126 7.70 -14.25 0.44
N VAL A 127 8.38 -15.16 1.13
CA VAL A 127 8.98 -16.36 0.52
C VAL A 127 7.89 -17.24 -0.11
N VAL A 128 6.78 -17.47 0.61
CA VAL A 128 5.65 -18.26 0.07
C VAL A 128 5.07 -17.59 -1.18
N ILE A 129 4.78 -16.28 -1.14
CA ILE A 129 4.25 -15.54 -2.29
C ILE A 129 5.24 -15.54 -3.47
N THR A 130 6.53 -15.40 -3.18
CA THR A 130 7.59 -15.41 -4.20
C THR A 130 7.70 -16.79 -4.87
N ILE A 131 7.63 -17.87 -4.11
CA ILE A 131 7.62 -19.23 -4.67
C ILE A 131 6.43 -19.42 -5.61
N ILE A 132 5.23 -19.01 -5.19
CA ILE A 132 4.03 -19.06 -6.04
C ILE A 132 4.24 -18.25 -7.34
N TYR A 133 4.80 -17.06 -7.22
CA TYR A 133 5.10 -16.19 -8.36
C TYR A 133 6.16 -16.79 -9.30
N LEU A 134 7.22 -17.39 -8.76
CA LEU A 134 8.26 -18.06 -9.54
C LEU A 134 7.75 -19.30 -10.27
N VAL A 135 6.90 -20.11 -9.63
CA VAL A 135 6.24 -21.25 -10.26
C VAL A 135 5.36 -20.78 -11.41
N LEU A 136 4.55 -19.75 -11.20
CA LEU A 136 3.72 -19.18 -12.25
C LEU A 136 4.56 -18.60 -13.40
N GLY A 137 5.64 -17.88 -13.07
CA GLY A 137 6.60 -17.38 -14.04
C GLY A 137 7.18 -18.52 -14.87
N TRP A 138 7.66 -19.59 -14.23
CA TRP A 138 8.21 -20.76 -14.91
C TRP A 138 7.18 -21.42 -15.86
N VAL A 139 5.91 -21.53 -15.45
CA VAL A 139 4.83 -22.00 -16.33
C VAL A 139 4.66 -21.07 -17.53
N ILE A 140 4.67 -19.75 -17.34
CA ILE A 140 4.55 -18.80 -18.45
C ILE A 140 5.76 -18.93 -19.39
N PHE A 141 6.99 -18.97 -18.86
CA PHE A 141 8.19 -19.08 -19.69
C PHE A 141 8.28 -20.40 -20.47
N SER A 142 7.72 -21.50 -19.96
CA SER A 142 7.71 -22.78 -20.69
C SER A 142 6.73 -22.80 -21.86
N MET A 143 5.78 -21.86 -21.93
CA MET A 143 4.83 -21.74 -23.04
C MET A 143 5.39 -21.00 -24.26
N PHE A 144 6.54 -20.32 -24.14
CA PHE A 144 7.11 -19.50 -25.20
C PHE A 144 8.53 -19.95 -25.53
N GLU A 145 8.87 -19.89 -26.82
CA GLU A 145 10.24 -20.17 -27.26
C GLU A 145 11.18 -19.05 -26.82
N ALA A 146 12.40 -19.45 -26.43
CA ALA A 146 13.48 -18.51 -26.14
C ALA A 146 14.01 -17.94 -27.46
N PRO A 147 13.80 -16.67 -27.79
CA PRO A 147 14.35 -16.12 -29.02
C PRO A 147 15.86 -16.02 -28.98
N LEU A 148 16.40 -16.00 -30.19
CA LEU A 148 17.81 -15.98 -30.49
C LEU A 148 18.38 -14.62 -30.11
N ARG A 149 19.28 -14.61 -29.11
CA ARG A 149 20.00 -13.41 -28.67
C ARG A 149 21.41 -13.43 -29.29
N PRO A 150 21.75 -12.52 -30.22
CA PRO A 150 23.05 -12.49 -30.87
C PRO A 150 24.11 -11.89 -29.93
N PHE A 151 24.72 -12.72 -29.08
CA PHE A 151 25.81 -12.29 -28.21
C PHE A 151 27.17 -12.40 -28.91
N ARG A 152 28.02 -11.37 -28.77
CA ARG A 152 29.41 -11.38 -29.25
C ARG A 152 30.36 -11.90 -28.16
N GLY A 153 30.14 -13.14 -27.72
CA GLY A 153 31.01 -13.83 -26.76
C GLY A 153 30.26 -14.50 -25.59
N ASN A 154 30.81 -15.60 -25.07
CA ASN A 154 30.17 -16.40 -24.01
C ASN A 154 30.09 -15.66 -22.66
N LEU A 155 31.11 -14.87 -22.29
CA LEU A 155 31.12 -14.12 -21.02
C LEU A 155 30.03 -13.04 -20.98
N SER A 156 29.86 -12.29 -22.07
CA SER A 156 28.83 -11.24 -22.17
C SER A 156 27.42 -11.85 -22.07
N LYS A 157 27.19 -13.00 -22.71
CA LYS A 157 25.93 -13.77 -22.61
C LYS A 157 25.61 -14.19 -21.18
N GLU A 158 26.59 -14.69 -20.43
CA GLU A 158 26.37 -15.17 -19.05
C GLU A 158 26.07 -14.01 -18.11
N ILE A 159 26.84 -12.92 -18.20
CA ILE A 159 26.65 -11.72 -17.38
C ILE A 159 25.27 -11.11 -17.64
N ASP A 160 24.90 -10.94 -18.91
CA ASP A 160 23.60 -10.42 -19.31
C ASP A 160 22.44 -11.24 -18.71
N LEU A 161 22.51 -12.57 -18.87
CA LEU A 161 21.47 -13.46 -18.38
C LEU A 161 21.33 -13.37 -16.84
N ILE A 162 22.44 -13.37 -16.12
CA ILE A 162 22.47 -13.26 -14.66
C ILE A 162 21.87 -11.92 -14.23
N MET A 163 22.25 -10.82 -14.89
CA MET A 163 21.78 -9.47 -14.56
C MET A 163 20.29 -9.29 -14.85
N VAL A 164 19.75 -9.81 -15.95
CA VAL A 164 18.31 -9.82 -16.21
C VAL A 164 17.57 -10.60 -15.14
N ILE A 165 18.02 -11.81 -14.80
CA ILE A 165 17.36 -12.63 -13.78
C ILE A 165 17.39 -11.92 -12.42
N LEU A 166 18.54 -11.42 -12.01
CA LEU A 166 18.73 -10.78 -10.72
C LEU A 166 17.90 -9.50 -10.59
N SER A 167 17.87 -8.66 -11.63
CA SER A 167 17.09 -7.41 -11.64
C SER A 167 15.57 -7.64 -11.66
N VAL A 168 15.10 -8.64 -12.41
CA VAL A 168 13.68 -9.05 -12.40
C VAL A 168 13.28 -9.58 -11.03
N VAL A 169 14.09 -10.47 -10.43
CA VAL A 169 13.81 -11.02 -9.10
C VAL A 169 13.83 -9.93 -8.03
N ALA A 170 14.83 -9.05 -8.02
CA ALA A 170 14.92 -7.96 -7.05
C ALA A 170 13.74 -6.99 -7.14
N SER A 171 13.37 -6.58 -8.36
CA SER A 171 12.22 -5.68 -8.59
C SER A 171 10.90 -6.33 -8.20
N THR A 172 10.73 -7.63 -8.52
CA THR A 172 9.56 -8.41 -8.13
C THR A 172 9.44 -8.54 -6.62
N LEU A 173 10.55 -8.85 -5.93
CA LEU A 173 10.57 -8.94 -4.47
C LEU A 173 10.16 -7.63 -3.80
N LEU A 174 10.67 -6.49 -4.29
CA LEU A 174 10.26 -5.17 -3.80
C LEU A 174 8.76 -4.94 -4.01
N LEU A 175 8.23 -5.27 -5.20
CA LEU A 175 6.81 -5.10 -5.51
C LEU A 175 5.94 -5.96 -4.60
N LEU A 176 6.28 -7.24 -4.46
CA LEU A 176 5.55 -8.17 -3.58
C LEU A 176 5.61 -7.72 -2.11
N PHE A 177 6.75 -7.17 -1.67
CA PHE A 177 6.91 -6.62 -0.32
C PHE A 177 5.99 -5.44 -0.05
N ILE A 178 5.82 -4.54 -1.03
CA ILE A 178 4.93 -3.38 -0.90
C ILE A 178 3.46 -3.79 -1.01
N ALA A 179 3.15 -4.68 -1.95
CA ALA A 179 1.80 -5.24 -2.08
C ALA A 179 1.38 -5.95 -0.79
N ASP A 180 2.31 -6.64 -0.12
CA ASP A 180 2.08 -7.28 1.17
C ASP A 180 1.68 -6.27 2.26
N ILE A 181 2.42 -5.17 2.40
CA ILE A 181 2.10 -4.10 3.36
C ILE A 181 0.70 -3.53 3.08
N GLY A 182 0.38 -3.26 1.81
CA GLY A 182 -0.95 -2.78 1.41
C GLY A 182 -2.07 -3.73 1.82
N ARG A 183 -1.89 -5.04 1.58
CA ARG A 183 -2.89 -6.07 1.93
C ARG A 183 -3.08 -6.24 3.44
N VAL A 184 -1.99 -6.28 4.22
CA VAL A 184 -2.07 -6.41 5.69
C VAL A 184 -2.77 -5.19 6.28
N SER A 185 -2.52 -4.00 5.75
CA SER A 185 -3.18 -2.76 6.18
C SER A 185 -4.64 -2.68 5.75
N SER A 186 -4.99 -3.08 4.52
CA SER A 186 -6.40 -3.12 4.09
C SER A 186 -7.22 -4.06 4.95
N ALA A 187 -6.63 -5.20 5.32
CA ALA A 187 -7.28 -6.17 6.19
C ALA A 187 -7.51 -5.64 7.63
N MET A 188 -6.58 -4.85 8.16
CA MET A 188 -6.77 -4.16 9.44
C MET A 188 -7.93 -3.15 9.38
N LEU A 189 -7.95 -2.31 8.33
CA LEU A 189 -9.01 -1.32 8.10
C LEU A 189 -10.39 -1.97 8.00
N TRP A 190 -10.48 -3.08 7.25
CA TRP A 190 -11.71 -3.83 7.13
C TRP A 190 -12.23 -4.33 8.48
N LYS A 191 -11.34 -4.79 9.38
CA LYS A 191 -11.74 -5.20 10.74
C LYS A 191 -12.19 -4.03 11.60
N LEU A 192 -11.56 -2.86 11.44
CA LEU A 192 -11.96 -1.63 12.14
C LEU A 192 -13.40 -1.23 11.77
N ARG A 193 -13.80 -1.41 10.50
CA ARG A 193 -15.16 -1.11 10.03
C ARG A 193 -16.24 -1.96 10.70
N ILE A 194 -15.98 -3.26 10.91
CA ILE A 194 -17.01 -4.23 11.32
C ILE A 194 -17.29 -4.20 12.83
N GLY A 195 -16.28 -3.94 13.67
CA GLY A 195 -16.42 -3.99 15.12
C GLY A 195 -16.67 -2.63 15.76
N ALA A 196 -17.41 -2.59 16.88
CA ALA A 196 -17.36 -1.46 17.79
C ALA A 196 -15.97 -1.42 18.44
N THR A 197 -15.23 -0.34 18.20
CA THR A 197 -13.84 -0.17 18.61
C THR A 197 -13.78 0.48 19.98
N GLN A 198 -13.11 -0.20 20.92
CA GLN A 198 -12.81 0.38 22.23
C GLN A 198 -11.36 0.85 22.27
N TRP A 199 -11.18 2.16 22.40
CA TRP A 199 -9.89 2.82 22.49
C TRP A 199 -9.43 2.99 23.94
N PRO A 200 -8.11 3.10 24.22
CA PRO A 200 -7.60 3.28 25.58
C PRO A 200 -8.04 4.62 26.22
N GLU A 201 -8.35 4.62 27.52
CA GLU A 201 -8.86 5.80 28.25
C GLU A 201 -7.95 7.05 28.13
N LYS A 202 -6.63 6.83 28.07
CA LYS A 202 -5.64 7.91 27.93
C LYS A 202 -5.79 8.69 26.63
N LEU A 203 -6.29 8.04 25.58
CA LEU A 203 -6.44 8.61 24.24
C LEU A 203 -7.59 9.63 24.18
N TYR A 204 -8.71 9.36 24.86
CA TYR A 204 -9.88 10.24 24.81
C TYR A 204 -9.56 11.66 25.26
N ARG A 205 -8.68 11.86 26.26
CA ARG A 205 -8.31 13.21 26.72
C ARG A 205 -7.67 14.05 25.61
N ASN A 206 -6.64 13.52 24.95
CA ASN A 206 -5.92 14.26 23.90
C ASN A 206 -6.78 14.45 22.65
N LYS A 207 -7.57 13.43 22.27
CA LYS A 207 -8.40 13.48 21.06
C LYS A 207 -9.64 14.35 21.22
N ARG A 208 -10.19 14.47 22.43
CA ARG A 208 -11.28 15.42 22.75
C ARG A 208 -10.91 16.86 22.43
N GLU A 209 -9.67 17.27 22.69
CA GLU A 209 -9.22 18.64 22.37
C GLU A 209 -9.16 18.89 20.86
N LYS A 210 -8.62 17.93 20.09
CA LYS A 210 -8.63 17.99 18.63
C LYS A 210 -10.05 18.00 18.07
N LEU A 211 -10.92 17.14 18.58
CA LEU A 211 -12.33 17.06 18.17
C LEU A 211 -13.07 18.39 18.45
N ARG A 212 -12.84 19.01 19.62
CA ARG A 212 -13.37 20.35 19.93
C ARG A 212 -12.88 21.41 18.94
N ALA A 213 -11.64 21.33 18.49
CA ALA A 213 -11.12 22.24 17.47
C ALA A 213 -11.84 22.06 16.12
N VAL A 214 -12.12 20.80 15.72
CA VAL A 214 -12.92 20.50 14.51
C VAL A 214 -14.32 21.13 14.62
N PHE A 215 -15.00 20.95 15.76
CA PHE A 215 -16.32 21.56 15.99
C PHE A 215 -16.29 23.09 15.98
N ARG A 216 -15.19 23.71 16.44
CA ARG A 216 -15.03 25.17 16.39
C ARG A 216 -14.83 25.68 14.96
N VAL A 217 -14.11 24.93 14.11
CA VAL A 217 -13.77 25.33 12.73
C VAL A 217 -14.94 25.17 11.78
N GLU A 218 -15.70 24.07 11.89
CA GLU A 218 -16.85 23.81 11.02
C GLU A 218 -18.08 24.65 11.38
N GLY A 219 -17.95 25.48 12.41
CA GLY A 219 -18.98 26.41 12.89
C GLY A 219 -20.03 25.67 13.70
N ASP A 220 -19.90 25.69 15.03
CA ASP A 220 -20.99 25.35 15.94
C ASP A 220 -22.14 26.37 15.72
N PRO A 221 -23.25 26.00 15.04
CA PRO A 221 -24.38 26.91 14.89
C PRO A 221 -25.07 27.14 16.24
N GLY A 222 -24.75 26.34 17.27
CA GLY A 222 -25.25 26.44 18.64
C GLY A 222 -24.40 27.32 19.56
N ALA A 223 -23.17 27.71 19.19
CA ALA A 223 -22.31 28.51 20.06
C ALA A 223 -22.77 29.98 20.24
N THR A 224 -23.85 30.41 19.57
CA THR A 224 -24.36 31.79 19.66
C THR A 224 -25.83 31.94 20.05
N LEU A 225 -26.51 30.87 20.45
CA LEU A 225 -27.84 30.99 21.07
C LEU A 225 -27.78 30.83 22.58
N ASN A 226 -27.43 31.95 23.24
CA ASN A 226 -27.81 32.32 24.60
C ASN A 226 -28.01 31.18 25.60
N GLU A 227 -26.94 30.72 26.24
CA GLU A 227 -27.04 30.18 27.60
C GLU A 227 -26.64 31.29 28.59
N ARG A 228 -27.64 32.08 28.99
CA ARG A 228 -27.59 32.71 30.32
C ARG A 228 -27.61 31.59 31.37
N PRO A 229 -26.79 31.67 32.42
CA PRO A 229 -26.80 30.67 33.48
C PRO A 229 -28.05 30.86 34.35
N GLN A 230 -29.06 30.01 34.16
CA GLN A 230 -30.08 29.70 35.16
C GLN A 230 -30.21 28.18 35.16
N SER A 231 -30.19 27.44 36.26
CA SER A 231 -29.89 27.68 37.65
C SER A 231 -29.91 26.27 38.27
N LYS A 232 -28.83 25.92 38.98
CA LYS A 232 -28.72 24.90 40.04
C LYS A 232 -29.41 23.52 39.91
N GLU A 233 -28.56 22.51 40.12
CA GLU A 233 -28.83 21.22 40.77
C GLU A 233 -29.89 20.32 40.13
N GLU A 234 -29.44 19.31 39.36
CA GLU A 234 -29.76 17.89 39.61
C GLU A 234 -29.08 16.95 38.59
N ALA A 235 -28.62 15.81 39.10
CA ALA A 235 -28.10 14.61 38.44
C ALA A 235 -26.73 14.72 37.72
N GLY A 236 -25.80 13.85 38.11
CA GLY A 236 -24.58 13.55 37.34
C GLY A 236 -24.92 13.13 35.90
N PRO A 237 -23.94 13.11 34.99
CA PRO A 237 -24.19 12.80 33.58
C PRO A 237 -24.97 11.49 33.51
N THR A 238 -26.21 11.55 33.02
CA THR A 238 -27.04 10.36 32.76
C THR A 238 -26.20 9.43 31.89
N GLU A 239 -26.10 8.16 32.27
CA GLU A 239 -25.20 7.16 31.67
C GLU A 239 -25.30 7.16 30.13
N SER A 240 -26.51 7.35 29.60
CA SER A 240 -26.80 7.50 28.17
C SER A 240 -26.11 8.67 27.47
N LYS A 241 -26.02 9.87 28.08
CA LYS A 241 -25.33 11.02 27.48
C LYS A 241 -23.82 10.79 27.42
N LYS A 242 -23.27 10.08 28.41
CA LYS A 242 -21.84 9.76 28.46
C LYS A 242 -21.47 8.75 27.36
N GLU A 243 -22.31 7.73 27.19
CA GLU A 243 -22.16 6.70 26.14
C GLU A 243 -22.22 7.30 24.73
N GLU A 244 -23.20 8.17 24.44
CA GLU A 244 -23.32 8.84 23.13
C GLU A 244 -22.07 9.68 22.79
N HIS A 245 -21.55 10.44 23.75
CA HIS A 245 -20.34 11.23 23.55
C HIS A 245 -19.08 10.37 23.34
N GLU A 246 -18.97 9.24 24.03
CA GLU A 246 -17.85 8.30 23.87
C GLU A 246 -17.90 7.61 22.50
N GLU A 247 -19.10 7.29 22.00
CA GLU A 247 -19.29 6.71 20.68
C GLU A 247 -18.88 7.66 19.55
N VAL A 248 -19.29 8.94 19.61
CA VAL A 248 -18.88 9.97 18.64
C VAL A 248 -17.36 10.16 18.62
N ILE A 249 -16.72 10.06 19.78
CA ILE A 249 -15.26 10.14 19.88
C ILE A 249 -14.60 8.89 19.27
N ASN A 250 -15.16 7.69 19.47
CA ASN A 250 -14.64 6.47 18.86
C ASN A 250 -14.72 6.51 17.33
N ASP A 251 -15.85 6.96 16.77
CA ASP A 251 -16.03 7.14 15.33
C ASP A 251 -14.99 8.13 14.76
N PHE A 252 -14.71 9.23 15.47
CA PHE A 252 -13.66 10.18 15.09
C PHE A 252 -12.25 9.57 15.15
N ILE A 253 -11.93 8.82 16.20
CA ILE A 253 -10.61 8.20 16.39
C ILE A 253 -10.36 7.14 15.32
N ASP A 254 -11.35 6.30 14.99
CA ASP A 254 -11.24 5.31 13.92
C ASP A 254 -10.91 5.97 12.58
N PHE A 255 -11.61 7.05 12.26
CA PHE A 255 -11.38 7.77 11.01
C PHE A 255 -10.00 8.46 10.98
N GLU A 256 -9.56 9.10 12.08
CA GLU A 256 -8.22 9.71 12.17
C GLU A 256 -7.12 8.64 12.08
N PHE A 257 -7.32 7.48 12.73
CA PHE A 257 -6.41 6.34 12.65
C PHE A 257 -6.22 5.88 11.20
N VAL A 258 -7.32 5.68 10.48
CA VAL A 258 -7.29 5.24 9.08
C VAL A 258 -6.61 6.27 8.20
N ALA A 259 -6.91 7.56 8.39
CA ALA A 259 -6.32 8.65 7.62
C ALA A 259 -4.80 8.73 7.81
N ASP A 260 -4.32 8.63 9.05
CA ASP A 260 -2.90 8.70 9.40
C ASP A 260 -2.12 7.48 8.91
N HIS A 261 -2.67 6.28 9.14
CA HIS A 261 -2.07 5.01 8.73
C HIS A 261 -1.89 4.93 7.22
N THR A 262 -2.96 5.22 6.49
CA THR A 262 -2.97 5.07 5.04
C THR A 262 -2.17 6.14 4.30
N GLU A 263 -1.96 7.32 4.89
CA GLU A 263 -1.16 8.38 4.27
C GLU A 263 0.27 7.93 3.97
N ARG A 264 0.89 7.23 4.92
CA ARG A 264 2.27 6.76 4.77
C ARG A 264 2.35 5.58 3.83
N ILE A 265 1.46 4.59 4.00
CA ILE A 265 1.45 3.40 3.15
C ILE A 265 1.28 3.77 1.68
N CYS A 266 0.40 4.72 1.38
CA CYS A 266 0.19 5.11 0.00
C CYS A 266 1.38 5.86 -0.63
N LYS A 267 2.29 6.44 0.17
CA LYS A 267 3.56 7.01 -0.34
C LYS A 267 4.56 5.91 -0.73
N LEU A 268 4.46 4.72 -0.13
CA LEU A 268 5.35 3.58 -0.41
C LEU A 268 5.13 2.97 -1.80
N ILE A 269 3.96 3.20 -2.41
CA ILE A 269 3.60 2.71 -3.75
C ILE A 269 4.56 3.24 -4.84
N TRP A 270 5.32 4.30 -4.59
CA TRP A 270 6.25 4.86 -5.58
C TRP A 270 7.60 4.15 -5.69
N TYR A 271 8.05 3.47 -4.64
CA TYR A 271 9.35 2.81 -4.63
C TYR A 271 9.55 1.77 -5.74
N PRO A 272 8.60 0.87 -6.07
CA PRO A 272 8.79 -0.13 -7.12
C PRO A 272 8.64 0.45 -8.52
N VAL A 273 8.07 1.66 -8.69
CA VAL A 273 7.95 2.31 -10.00
C VAL A 273 9.33 2.65 -10.59
N ILE A 274 10.26 3.10 -9.74
CA ILE A 274 11.62 3.49 -10.16
C ILE A 274 12.41 2.32 -10.78
N PRO A 275 12.59 1.16 -10.12
CA PRO A 275 13.31 0.03 -10.72
C PRO A 275 12.57 -0.54 -11.92
N LEU A 276 11.23 -0.51 -11.96
CA LEU A 276 10.47 -0.88 -13.15
C LEU A 276 10.74 0.06 -14.33
N LEU A 277 10.86 1.37 -14.09
CA LEU A 277 11.21 2.37 -15.10
C LEU A 277 12.66 2.18 -15.57
N LEU A 278 13.60 1.92 -14.66
CA LEU A 278 14.99 1.59 -15.02
C LEU A 278 15.06 0.32 -15.89
N MET A 279 14.30 -0.71 -15.52
CA MET A 279 14.19 -1.96 -16.29
C MET A 279 13.57 -1.75 -17.67
N PHE A 280 12.60 -0.85 -17.78
CA PHE A 280 12.00 -0.46 -19.06
C PHE A 280 13.00 0.31 -19.93
N LEU A 281 13.71 1.30 -19.37
CA LEU A 281 14.73 2.08 -20.07
C LEU A 281 15.88 1.20 -20.56
N ALA A 282 16.30 0.22 -19.75
CA ALA A 282 17.31 -0.78 -20.10
C ALA A 282 16.90 -1.72 -21.26
N ARG A 283 15.67 -1.60 -21.77
CA ARG A 283 15.16 -2.32 -22.94
C ARG A 283 14.79 -1.44 -24.12
N THR A 284 14.93 -0.12 -24.00
CA THR A 284 14.63 0.78 -25.10
C THR A 284 15.70 0.67 -26.20
N ASN A 285 15.27 0.83 -27.45
CA ASN A 285 16.12 0.72 -28.66
C ASN A 285 17.31 1.70 -28.67
N ILE A 286 17.34 2.68 -27.76
CA ILE A 286 18.47 3.62 -27.57
C ILE A 286 19.71 2.89 -27.05
N PHE A 287 19.52 1.89 -26.20
CA PHE A 287 20.61 1.16 -25.55
C PHE A 287 20.79 -0.25 -26.10
N ASP A 288 19.69 -0.90 -26.49
CA ASP A 288 19.73 -2.28 -26.97
C ASP A 288 18.55 -2.59 -27.91
N ASN A 289 18.82 -3.04 -29.14
CA ASN A 289 17.80 -3.29 -30.17
C ASN A 289 17.08 -4.64 -29.97
N TRP A 290 16.42 -4.80 -28.82
CA TRP A 290 15.92 -6.09 -28.35
C TRP A 290 14.43 -6.26 -28.61
N LEU A 291 14.05 -7.39 -29.24
CA LEU A 291 12.64 -7.77 -29.35
C LEU A 291 12.02 -8.02 -27.97
N PHE A 292 10.84 -7.44 -27.73
CA PHE A 292 10.05 -7.69 -26.53
C PHE A 292 9.67 -9.17 -26.43
N TRP A 293 10.36 -9.93 -25.56
CA TRP A 293 9.94 -11.29 -25.21
C TRP A 293 8.56 -11.25 -24.54
N PRO A 294 7.53 -11.88 -25.11
CA PRO A 294 6.18 -11.84 -24.54
C PRO A 294 6.08 -12.31 -23.08
N PRO A 295 6.78 -13.38 -22.63
CA PRO A 295 6.74 -13.81 -21.22
C PRO A 295 7.10 -12.72 -20.22
N LEU A 296 8.11 -11.91 -20.54
CA LEU A 296 8.61 -10.86 -19.65
C LEU A 296 7.60 -9.72 -19.52
N VAL A 297 6.90 -9.40 -20.62
CA VAL A 297 5.79 -8.42 -20.61
C VAL A 297 4.62 -8.96 -19.78
N ILE A 298 4.24 -10.23 -19.94
CA ILE A 298 3.16 -10.85 -19.15
C ILE A 298 3.47 -10.81 -17.65
N VAL A 299 4.69 -11.20 -17.26
CA VAL A 299 5.16 -11.18 -15.87
C VAL A 299 5.17 -9.74 -15.32
N LEU A 300 5.60 -8.76 -16.11
CA LEU A 300 5.56 -7.34 -15.74
C LEU A 300 4.11 -6.84 -15.55
N CYS A 301 3.21 -7.15 -16.49
CA CYS A 301 1.80 -6.80 -16.38
C CYS A 301 1.16 -7.43 -15.15
N MET A 302 1.45 -8.70 -14.87
CA MET A 302 0.95 -9.37 -13.68
C MET A 302 1.46 -8.70 -12.39
N SER A 303 2.73 -8.34 -12.35
CA SER A 303 3.32 -7.54 -11.26
C SER A 303 2.57 -6.23 -11.03
N ILE A 304 2.35 -5.46 -12.09
CA ILE A 304 1.59 -4.20 -12.01
C ILE A 304 0.16 -4.45 -11.51
N LEU A 305 -0.52 -5.49 -12.01
CA LEU A 305 -1.87 -5.85 -11.57
C LEU A 305 -1.93 -6.22 -10.08
N ILE A 306 -0.95 -6.99 -9.58
CA ILE A 306 -0.84 -7.32 -8.16
C ILE A 306 -0.73 -6.05 -7.31
N MET A 307 0.11 -5.12 -7.74
CA MET A 307 0.35 -3.86 -7.05
C MET A 307 -0.88 -2.96 -7.07
N VAL A 308 -1.48 -2.75 -8.25
CA VAL A 308 -2.73 -1.97 -8.41
C VAL A 308 -3.85 -2.60 -7.60
N GLY A 309 -4.00 -3.93 -7.62
CA GLY A 309 -5.00 -4.64 -6.83
C GLY A 309 -4.81 -4.45 -5.32
N SER A 310 -3.56 -4.45 -4.83
CA SER A 310 -3.28 -4.18 -3.41
C SER A 310 -3.60 -2.74 -3.00
N ALA A 311 -3.30 -1.76 -3.87
CA ALA A 311 -3.61 -0.36 -3.65
C ALA A 311 -5.13 -0.11 -3.69
N TYR A 312 -5.82 -0.75 -4.66
CA TYR A 312 -7.27 -0.71 -4.77
C TYR A 312 -7.96 -1.33 -3.56
N ALA A 313 -7.48 -2.49 -3.07
CA ALA A 313 -8.03 -3.10 -1.87
C ALA A 313 -7.92 -2.18 -0.65
N LEU A 314 -6.78 -1.50 -0.48
CA LEU A 314 -6.58 -0.52 0.59
C LEU A 314 -7.52 0.69 0.45
N GLN A 315 -7.67 1.23 -0.75
CA GLN A 315 -8.57 2.34 -1.05
C GLN A 315 -10.02 1.97 -0.79
N LYS A 316 -10.46 0.82 -1.31
CA LYS A 316 -11.82 0.31 -1.13
C LYS A 316 -12.15 0.10 0.35
N SER A 317 -11.25 -0.46 1.15
CA SER A 317 -11.49 -0.64 2.58
C SER A 317 -11.61 0.69 3.34
N ALA A 318 -10.90 1.74 2.91
CA ALA A 318 -11.04 3.07 3.48
C ALA A 318 -12.36 3.74 3.05
N GLU A 319 -12.73 3.64 1.77
CA GLU A 319 -13.99 4.16 1.24
C GLU A 319 -15.20 3.52 1.94
N GLU A 320 -15.23 2.19 2.05
CA GLU A 320 -16.29 1.48 2.75
C GLU A 320 -16.38 1.89 4.23
N LEU A 321 -15.24 2.18 4.88
CA LEU A 321 -15.23 2.69 6.25
C LEU A 321 -15.81 4.11 6.34
N ARG A 322 -15.47 4.98 5.39
CA ARG A 322 -16.08 6.32 5.28
C ARG A 322 -17.59 6.22 5.06
N ASP A 323 -18.04 5.36 4.15
CA ASP A 323 -19.45 5.22 3.81
C ASP A 323 -20.24 4.71 5.02
N SER A 324 -19.72 3.69 5.71
CA SER A 324 -20.30 3.20 6.98
C SER A 324 -20.31 4.29 8.07
N ALA A 325 -19.26 5.10 8.19
CA ALA A 325 -19.22 6.20 9.16
C ALA A 325 -20.25 7.29 8.82
N ILE A 326 -20.41 7.66 7.55
CA ILE A 326 -21.40 8.64 7.10
C ILE A 326 -22.81 8.13 7.36
N GLU A 327 -23.10 6.86 7.05
CA GLU A 327 -24.41 6.23 7.30
C GLU A 327 -24.76 6.29 8.80
N LYS A 328 -23.88 5.78 9.67
CA LYS A 328 -24.06 5.81 11.14
C LYS A 328 -24.25 7.23 11.67
N LEU A 329 -23.41 8.18 11.26
CA LEU A 329 -23.52 9.58 11.70
C LEU A 329 -24.81 10.24 11.18
N SER A 330 -25.25 9.90 9.97
CA SER A 330 -26.50 10.43 9.41
C SER A 330 -27.74 9.92 10.16
N GLU A 331 -27.75 8.64 10.54
CA GLU A 331 -28.81 8.04 11.35
C GLU A 331 -28.88 8.69 12.74
N LYS A 332 -27.72 8.83 13.40
CA LYS A 332 -27.59 9.53 14.69
C LYS A 332 -28.04 10.99 14.59
N LEU A 333 -27.74 11.68 13.49
CA LEU A 333 -28.17 13.06 13.26
C LEU A 333 -29.69 13.18 13.14
N VAL A 334 -30.35 12.27 12.41
CA VAL A 334 -31.81 12.24 12.29
C VAL A 334 -32.47 11.99 13.65
N TYR A 335 -31.93 11.04 14.41
CA TYR A 335 -32.41 10.76 15.77
C TYR A 335 -32.25 11.97 16.70
N ALA A 336 -31.09 12.63 16.68
CA ALA A 336 -30.82 13.81 17.50
C ALA A 336 -31.67 15.03 17.10
N LYS A 337 -31.91 15.27 15.80
CA LYS A 337 -32.80 16.34 15.31
C LYS A 337 -34.27 16.11 15.65
N GLY A 338 -34.68 14.85 15.86
CA GLY A 338 -36.02 14.49 16.32
C GLY A 338 -36.31 14.84 17.79
N ARG A 339 -35.29 15.20 18.58
CA ARG A 339 -35.42 15.58 20.00
C ARG A 339 -34.86 16.99 20.24
N PRO A 340 -35.69 18.02 20.47
CA PRO A 340 -35.21 19.39 20.63
C PRO A 340 -34.27 19.60 21.84
N GLU A 341 -34.31 18.71 22.84
CA GLU A 341 -33.42 18.71 24.01
C GLU A 341 -31.95 18.33 23.70
N LEU A 342 -31.68 17.76 22.52
CA LEU A 342 -30.36 17.28 22.08
C LEU A 342 -29.74 18.15 20.97
N GLY A 343 -30.24 19.37 20.76
CA GLY A 343 -29.80 20.26 19.68
C GLY A 343 -28.28 20.49 19.61
N HIS A 344 -27.58 20.54 20.76
CA HIS A 344 -26.11 20.66 20.79
C HIS A 344 -25.39 19.38 20.32
N SER A 345 -25.93 18.19 20.61
CA SER A 345 -25.39 16.92 20.11
C SER A 345 -25.59 16.78 18.60
N ALA A 346 -26.75 17.22 18.09
CA ALA A 346 -27.02 17.25 16.66
C ALA A 346 -26.02 18.14 15.88
N ALA A 347 -25.68 19.32 16.42
CA ALA A 347 -24.68 20.19 15.82
C ALA A 347 -23.27 19.56 15.80
N GLN A 348 -22.88 18.87 16.87
CA GLN A 348 -21.60 18.15 16.94
C GLN A 348 -21.53 17.00 15.92
N ILE A 349 -22.60 16.22 15.78
CA ILE A 349 -22.68 15.14 14.79
C ILE A 349 -22.64 15.70 13.37
N GLU A 350 -23.31 16.83 13.11
CA GLU A 350 -23.30 17.50 11.80
C GLU A 350 -21.89 18.00 11.43
N ALA A 351 -21.19 18.63 12.38
CA ALA A 351 -19.80 19.06 12.19
C ALA A 351 -18.85 17.87 11.96
N LEU A 352 -19.02 16.75 12.69
CA LEU A 352 -18.23 15.55 12.47
C LEU A 352 -18.49 14.96 11.07
N LEU A 353 -19.75 14.91 10.65
CA LEU A 353 -20.15 14.41 9.34
C LEU A 353 -19.57 15.26 8.20
N GLN A 354 -19.60 16.59 8.35
CA GLN A 354 -19.00 17.50 7.38
C GLN A 354 -17.47 17.36 7.33
N TRP A 355 -16.82 17.18 8.48
CA TRP A 355 -15.40 16.89 8.56
C TRP A 355 -15.02 15.56 7.88
N VAL A 356 -15.72 14.47 8.17
CA VAL A 356 -15.48 13.15 7.52
C VAL A 356 -15.58 13.24 5.99
N LYS A 357 -16.54 14.04 5.50
CA LYS A 357 -16.73 14.31 4.05
C LYS A 357 -15.63 15.19 3.46
N SER A 358 -15.08 16.14 4.22
CA SER A 358 -14.08 17.09 3.72
C SER A 358 -12.65 16.55 3.77
N VAL A 359 -12.35 15.56 4.60
CA VAL A 359 -11.00 15.00 4.74
C VAL A 359 -10.54 14.32 3.45
N LYS A 360 -9.52 14.88 2.79
CA LYS A 360 -8.84 14.27 1.63
C LYS A 360 -7.42 13.83 2.00
N LYS A 361 -7.31 12.84 2.88
CA LYS A 361 -6.04 12.37 3.44
C LYS A 361 -5.87 10.85 3.26
N GLY A 362 -4.66 10.41 2.96
CA GLY A 362 -4.35 8.98 2.86
C GLY A 362 -5.15 8.23 1.80
N ALA A 363 -5.72 7.09 2.15
CA ALA A 363 -6.53 6.26 1.24
C ALA A 363 -7.87 6.90 0.85
N PHE A 364 -8.31 7.94 1.57
CA PHE A 364 -9.51 8.69 1.25
C PHE A 364 -9.37 9.64 0.05
N LEU A 365 -8.15 9.82 -0.47
CA LEU A 365 -7.89 10.54 -1.71
C LEU A 365 -7.76 9.51 -2.86
N PRO A 366 -8.61 9.58 -3.90
CA PRO A 366 -8.51 8.72 -5.08
C PRO A 366 -7.08 8.65 -5.61
N PHE A 367 -6.61 7.45 -5.97
CA PHE A 367 -5.22 7.26 -6.39
C PHE A 367 -4.82 8.21 -7.53
N PHE A 368 -5.70 8.40 -8.51
CA PHE A 368 -5.47 9.26 -9.67
C PHE A 368 -5.49 10.76 -9.37
N GLU A 369 -6.08 11.19 -8.25
CA GLU A 369 -6.12 12.61 -7.84
C GLU A 369 -4.85 13.06 -7.10
N ARG A 370 -3.91 12.15 -6.86
CA ARG A 370 -2.64 12.48 -6.19
C ARG A 370 -1.77 13.36 -7.12
N PRO A 371 -1.23 14.50 -6.65
CA PRO A 371 -0.46 15.42 -7.48
C PRO A 371 0.70 14.76 -8.24
N LEU A 372 1.38 13.80 -7.61
CA LEU A 372 2.48 13.06 -8.21
C LEU A 372 2.00 12.10 -9.32
N VAL A 373 0.88 11.40 -9.10
CA VAL A 373 0.28 10.50 -10.12
C VAL A 373 -0.17 11.33 -11.31
N HIS A 374 -0.89 12.41 -11.05
CA HIS A 374 -1.37 13.31 -12.08
C HIS A 374 -0.20 13.89 -12.92
N SER A 375 0.87 14.36 -12.28
CA SER A 375 2.04 14.93 -12.98
C SER A 375 2.72 13.92 -13.90
N ILE A 376 2.90 12.68 -13.43
CA ILE A 376 3.51 11.60 -14.20
C ILE A 376 2.57 11.15 -15.32
N LEU A 377 1.29 10.94 -15.02
CA LEU A 377 0.29 10.55 -16.00
C LEU A 377 0.17 11.59 -17.11
N VAL A 378 0.14 12.89 -16.78
CA VAL A 378 0.12 13.98 -17.75
C VAL A 378 1.41 14.03 -18.56
N SER A 379 2.58 13.82 -17.94
CA SER A 379 3.86 13.77 -18.66
C SER A 379 3.93 12.60 -19.63
N LEU A 380 3.54 11.40 -19.20
CA LEU A 380 3.48 10.22 -20.06
C LEU A 380 2.38 10.33 -21.13
N SER A 381 1.24 10.92 -20.81
CA SER A 381 0.15 11.14 -21.78
C SER A 381 0.53 12.20 -22.80
N SER A 382 1.27 13.24 -22.40
CA SER A 382 1.80 14.25 -23.31
C SER A 382 2.84 13.66 -24.26
N LEU A 383 3.77 12.85 -23.76
CA LEU A 383 4.80 12.21 -24.59
C LEU A 383 4.20 11.11 -25.48
N GLY A 384 3.37 10.23 -24.92
CA GLY A 384 2.72 9.13 -25.66
C GLY A 384 1.68 9.62 -26.66
N GLY A 385 0.92 10.68 -26.35
CA GLY A 385 -0.04 11.29 -27.26
C GLY A 385 0.62 11.90 -28.49
N ILE A 386 1.76 12.58 -28.32
CA ILE A 386 2.54 13.13 -29.45
C ILE A 386 3.12 11.99 -30.30
N SER A 387 3.69 10.95 -29.68
CA SER A 387 4.23 9.81 -30.43
C SER A 387 3.15 8.99 -31.18
N ILE A 388 1.94 8.88 -30.62
CA ILE A 388 0.80 8.24 -31.29
C ILE A 388 0.31 9.11 -32.45
N LEU A 389 0.22 10.43 -32.27
CA LEU A 389 -0.13 11.36 -33.36
C LEU A 389 0.91 11.36 -34.47
N GLU A 390 2.20 11.29 -34.14
CA GLU A 390 3.27 11.11 -35.13
C GLU A 390 3.13 9.76 -35.84
N TYR A 391 2.86 8.67 -35.12
CA TYR A 391 2.66 7.36 -35.73
C TYR A 391 1.46 7.32 -36.69
N PHE A 392 0.34 7.97 -36.34
CA PHE A 392 -0.80 8.11 -37.24
C PHE A 392 -0.52 9.06 -38.41
N SER A 393 0.23 10.13 -38.20
CA SER A 393 0.65 11.06 -39.26
C SER A 393 1.66 10.45 -40.23
N PHE A 394 2.45 9.45 -39.80
CA PHE A 394 3.37 8.70 -40.66
C PHE A 394 2.67 7.54 -41.40
N CYS A 395 1.51 7.09 -40.92
CA CYS A 395 0.70 6.02 -41.54
C CYS A 395 -0.43 6.54 -42.46
N SER A 396 -0.64 7.86 -42.54
CA SER A 396 -1.53 8.54 -43.50
C SER A 396 -0.72 9.15 -44.64
#